data_AF-A0A1N6M9K9-F1
#
_entry.id   AF-A0A1N6M9K9-F1
#
_cell.length_a   1.000
_cell.length_b   1.000
_cell.length_c   1.000
_cell.angle_alpha   90.00
_cell.angle_beta   90.00
_cell.angle_gamma   90.00
#
_symmetry.space_group_name_H-M   'P 1'
#
loop_
_entity.id
_entity.type
_entity.pdbx_description
1 polymer ?
#
loop_
_entity_poly.entity_id
_entity_poly.type
_entity_poly.pdbx_seq_one_letter_code
_entity_poly.pdbx_strand_id
1 'polypeptide(L)'
;MPLFTFSQSTDLPAMNWMCTQASLGDGVIAVISYYFVFYTNKKHWLSTASLVDVFLFILPGIALTIVLEHINTGFYSRWEYDPLMPIVPIIGIGLFPLFQWIVIPPIVYLASKKRAEQ
;
A
#
# COMPACT_ATOMS: atom_id res chain seq x y z
N MET A 1 3.78 -3.28 -17.57
CA MET A 1 2.78 -3.87 -16.64
C MET A 1 1.41 -3.48 -17.18
N PRO A 2 0.39 -4.34 -17.22
CA PRO A 2 -0.85 -4.04 -17.94
C PRO A 2 -1.66 -2.87 -17.35
N LEU A 3 -1.34 -2.40 -16.15
CA LEU A 3 -2.03 -1.31 -15.45
C LEU A 3 -1.22 0.00 -15.34
N PHE A 4 0.05 -0.02 -15.76
CA PHE A 4 0.94 1.15 -15.66
C PHE A 4 1.70 1.32 -16.98
N THR A 5 1.67 2.53 -17.51
CA THR A 5 2.41 2.92 -18.72
C THR A 5 3.72 3.60 -18.34
N PHE A 6 4.77 3.22 -19.04
CA PHE A 6 6.10 3.85 -18.96
C PHE A 6 6.42 4.44 -20.34
N SER A 7 7.32 5.43 -20.38
CA SER A 7 7.80 5.97 -21.65
C SER A 7 8.36 4.85 -22.53
N GLN A 8 8.13 4.94 -23.85
CA GLN A 8 8.66 3.98 -24.84
C GLN A 8 10.20 3.87 -24.82
N SER A 9 10.90 4.81 -24.18
CA SER A 9 12.36 4.83 -24.04
C SER A 9 12.88 4.21 -22.74
N THR A 10 12.03 3.57 -21.91
CA THR A 10 12.45 3.02 -20.62
C THR A 10 13.04 1.61 -20.78
N ASP A 11 14.33 1.46 -20.51
CA ASP A 11 15.00 0.16 -20.52
C ASP A 11 14.48 -0.77 -19.41
N LEU A 12 14.56 -2.10 -19.61
CA LEU A 12 14.16 -3.11 -18.62
C LEU A 12 14.76 -2.89 -17.22
N PRO A 13 16.06 -2.55 -17.06
CA PRO A 13 16.64 -2.29 -15.74
C PRO A 13 16.00 -1.08 -15.03
N ALA A 14 15.64 -0.04 -15.79
CA ALA A 14 14.99 1.14 -15.24
C ALA A 14 13.57 0.79 -14.76
N MET A 15 12.81 -0.01 -15.52
CA MET A 15 11.50 -0.50 -15.08
C MET A 15 11.60 -1.32 -13.79
N ASN A 16 12.54 -2.27 -13.73
CA ASN A 16 12.75 -3.10 -12.54
C ASN A 16 13.13 -2.27 -11.32
N TRP A 17 13.97 -1.25 -11.53
CA TRP A 17 14.36 -0.33 -10.47
C TRP A 17 13.17 0.44 -9.91
N MET A 18 12.32 0.99 -10.78
CA MET A 18 11.12 1.72 -10.36
C MET A 18 10.13 0.82 -9.58
N CYS A 19 9.95 -0.42 -10.03
CA CYS A 19 9.08 -1.39 -9.34
C CYS A 19 9.63 -1.78 -7.98
N THR A 20 10.96 -1.92 -7.88
CA THR A 20 11.64 -2.18 -6.61
C THR A 20 11.47 -0.99 -5.66
N GLN A 21 11.62 0.24 -6.16
CA GLN A 21 11.40 1.45 -5.36
C GLN A 21 9.95 1.55 -4.88
N ALA A 22 8.96 1.23 -5.72
CA ALA A 22 7.57 1.20 -5.32
C ALA A 22 7.32 0.17 -4.20
N SER A 23 7.82 -1.06 -4.38
CA SER A 23 7.67 -2.15 -3.40
C SER A 23 8.35 -1.82 -2.07
N LEU A 24 9.53 -1.19 -2.12
CA LEU A 24 10.22 -0.70 -0.91
C LEU A 24 9.42 0.40 -0.23
N GLY A 25 8.80 1.30 -0.99
CA GLY A 25 7.89 2.32 -0.49
C GLY A 25 6.73 1.72 0.29
N ASP A 26 6.02 0.74 -0.29
CA ASP A 26 4.93 0.03 0.39
C ASP A 26 5.39 -0.64 1.69
N GLY A 27 6.58 -1.25 1.68
CA GLY A 27 7.21 -1.81 2.87
C GLY A 27 7.46 -0.78 3.97
N VAL A 28 7.96 0.41 3.61
CA VAL A 28 8.16 1.52 4.56
C VAL A 28 6.84 2.01 5.13
N ILE A 29 5.80 2.16 4.30
CA ILE A 29 4.45 2.53 4.76
C ILE A 29 3.92 1.50 5.76
N ALA A 30 4.16 0.21 5.52
CA ALA A 30 3.73 -0.86 6.42
C ALA A 30 4.42 -0.77 7.79
N VAL A 31 5.72 -0.45 7.80
CA VAL A 31 6.48 -0.21 9.04
C VAL A 31 5.94 1.01 9.79
N ILE A 32 5.67 2.11 9.09
CA ILE A 32 5.08 3.32 9.72
C ILE A 32 3.71 2.98 10.33
N SER A 33 2.88 2.26 9.58
CA SER A 33 1.55 1.82 10.02
C SER A 33 1.63 0.91 11.24
N TYR A 34 2.62 0.00 11.27
CA TYR A 34 2.90 -0.84 12.44
C TYR A 34 3.21 0.00 13.68
N TYR A 35 4.11 0.98 13.55
CA TYR A 35 4.52 1.80 14.69
C TYR A 35 3.38 2.69 15.15
N PHE A 36 2.54 3.19 14.24
CA PHE A 36 1.34 3.93 14.58
C PHE A 36 0.41 3.13 15.50
N VAL A 37 0.14 1.86 15.18
CA VAL A 37 -0.66 0.98 16.06
C VAL A 37 0.08 0.68 17.37
N PHE A 38 1.39 0.43 17.31
CA PHE A 38 2.22 0.17 18.49
C PHE A 38 2.14 1.31 19.52
N TYR A 39 2.18 2.57 19.07
CA TYR A 39 2.08 3.73 19.95
C TYR A 39 0.67 3.98 20.47
N THR A 40 -0.37 3.57 19.74
CA THR A 40 -1.77 3.81 20.12
C THR A 40 -2.35 2.71 21.02
N ASN A 41 -2.06 1.43 20.76
CA ASN A 41 -2.79 0.30 21.37
C ASN A 41 -1.94 -0.73 22.13
N LYS A 42 -0.69 -0.41 22.47
CA LYS A 42 0.30 -1.17 23.29
C LYS A 42 1.28 -2.06 22.51
N LYS A 43 2.39 -2.40 23.20
CA LYS A 43 3.64 -2.95 22.64
C LYS A 43 3.57 -4.28 21.85
N HIS A 44 2.52 -5.10 22.01
CA HIS A 44 2.44 -6.46 21.44
C HIS A 44 1.14 -6.70 20.66
N TRP A 45 0.65 -5.67 19.97
CA TRP A 45 -0.65 -5.71 19.29
C TRP A 45 -0.77 -6.84 18.26
N LEU A 46 0.30 -7.27 17.59
CA LEU A 46 0.21 -8.34 16.57
C LEU A 46 -0.20 -9.71 17.11
N SER A 47 0.21 -10.05 18.33
CA SER A 47 -0.07 -11.36 18.92
C SER A 47 -1.53 -11.45 19.39
N THR A 48 -2.08 -10.32 19.83
CA THR A 48 -3.46 -10.20 20.34
C THR A 48 -4.27 -9.21 19.52
N ALA A 49 -4.06 -9.20 18.20
CA ALA A 49 -4.64 -8.17 17.34
C ALA A 49 -6.16 -8.22 17.42
N SER A 50 -6.77 -7.06 17.63
CA SER A 50 -8.21 -6.87 17.50
C SER A 50 -8.56 -6.32 16.11
N LEU A 51 -9.83 -6.39 15.73
CA LEU A 51 -10.29 -5.73 14.50
C LEU A 51 -9.98 -4.23 14.51
N VAL A 52 -10.01 -3.59 15.68
CA VAL A 52 -9.68 -2.16 15.84
C VAL A 52 -8.23 -1.89 15.46
N ASP A 53 -7.30 -2.77 15.85
CA ASP A 53 -5.88 -2.63 15.50
C ASP A 53 -5.64 -2.74 14.00
N VAL A 54 -6.38 -3.62 13.32
CA VAL A 54 -6.34 -3.74 11.85
C VAL A 54 -6.84 -2.45 11.21
N PHE A 55 -7.94 -1.86 11.70
CA PHE A 55 -8.42 -0.57 11.19
C PHE A 55 -7.40 0.55 11.43
N LEU A 56 -6.81 0.63 12.62
CA LEU A 56 -5.77 1.61 12.94
C LEU A 56 -4.50 1.43 12.10
N PHE A 57 -4.19 0.21 11.66
CA PHE A 57 -3.10 -0.08 10.73
C PHE A 57 -3.41 0.41 9.31
N ILE A 58 -4.65 0.22 8.85
CA ILE A 58 -5.07 0.59 7.48
C ILE A 58 -5.06 2.10 7.26
N LEU A 59 -5.45 2.89 8.27
CA LEU A 59 -5.56 4.36 8.16
C LEU A 59 -4.28 5.07 7.67
N PRO A 60 -3.12 4.94 8.35
CA PRO A 60 -1.87 5.55 7.88
C PRO A 60 -1.43 4.95 6.53
N GLY A 61 -1.69 3.66 6.28
CA GLY A 61 -1.38 3.00 5.02
C GLY A 61 -2.08 3.64 3.82
N ILE A 62 -3.41 3.83 3.93
CA ILE A 62 -4.20 4.52 2.92
C ILE A 62 -3.76 5.97 2.77
N ALA A 63 -3.63 6.71 3.89
CA ALA A 63 -3.31 8.13 3.84
C ALA A 63 -1.95 8.40 3.17
N LEU A 64 -0.90 7.64 3.54
CA LEU A 64 0.42 7.79 2.97
C LEU A 64 0.46 7.35 1.50
N THR A 65 -0.26 6.29 1.14
CA THR A 65 -0.35 5.85 -0.27
C THR A 65 -1.00 6.90 -1.15
N ILE A 66 -2.08 7.55 -0.69
CA ILE A 66 -2.72 8.65 -1.42
C ILE A 66 -1.72 9.77 -1.69
N VAL A 67 -0.99 10.20 -0.66
CA VAL A 67 -0.01 11.30 -0.78
C VAL A 67 1.12 10.92 -1.74
N LEU A 68 1.67 9.71 -1.61
CA LEU A 68 2.80 9.26 -2.42
C LEU A 68 2.41 9.01 -3.88
N GLU A 69 1.23 8.46 -4.15
CA GLU A 69 0.72 8.31 -5.50
C GLU A 69 0.54 9.69 -6.16
N HIS A 70 -0.05 10.66 -5.47
CA HIS A 70 -0.23 12.01 -6.02
C HIS A 70 1.12 12.69 -6.34
N ILE A 71 2.12 12.48 -5.49
CA ILE A 71 3.48 12.98 -5.71
C ILE A 71 4.14 12.29 -6.91
N ASN A 72 3.99 10.97 -7.04
CA ASN A 72 4.65 10.20 -8.09
C ASN A 72 3.99 10.36 -9.48
N THR A 73 2.67 10.40 -9.55
CA THR A 73 1.93 10.54 -10.83
C THR A 73 1.79 11.99 -11.25
N GLY A 74 1.55 12.90 -10.30
CA GLY A 74 1.41 14.33 -10.57
C GLY A 74 2.76 15.05 -10.64
N PHE A 75 3.45 15.15 -9.51
CA PHE A 75 4.59 16.07 -9.34
C PHE A 75 5.87 15.60 -10.04
N TYR A 76 6.19 14.32 -9.93
CA TYR A 76 7.38 13.73 -10.53
C TYR A 76 7.13 13.07 -11.90
N SER A 77 5.86 12.94 -12.31
CA SER A 77 5.41 12.23 -13.53
C SER A 77 6.21 10.94 -13.78
N ARG A 78 6.47 10.19 -12.70
CA ARG A 78 7.37 9.02 -12.72
C ARG A 78 6.75 7.89 -13.53
N TRP A 79 5.43 7.72 -13.44
CA TRP A 79 4.65 6.77 -14.22
C TRP A 79 3.25 7.31 -14.41
N GLU A 80 2.58 6.84 -15.46
CA GLU A 80 1.19 7.13 -15.74
C GLU A 80 0.35 5.87 -15.59
N TYR A 81 -0.93 6.07 -15.29
CA TYR A 81 -1.89 4.98 -15.22
C TYR A 81 -2.31 4.59 -16.65
N ASP A 82 -2.31 3.29 -16.93
CA ASP A 82 -2.84 2.76 -18.18
C ASP A 82 -4.38 2.96 -18.22
N PRO A 83 -5.01 3.13 -19.40
CA PRO A 83 -6.47 3.20 -19.52
C PRO A 83 -7.23 2.03 -18.87
N LEU A 84 -6.58 0.86 -18.71
CA LEU A 84 -7.14 -0.30 -18.02
C LEU A 84 -7.19 -0.15 -16.49
N MET A 85 -6.51 0.84 -15.90
CA MET A 85 -6.48 1.04 -14.47
C MET A 85 -7.71 1.82 -13.98
N PRO A 86 -8.56 1.23 -13.12
CA PRO A 86 -9.65 1.97 -12.52
C PRO A 86 -9.10 3.03 -11.56
N ILE A 87 -9.47 4.30 -11.80
CA ILE A 87 -9.10 5.45 -10.98
C ILE A 87 -10.28 5.78 -10.06
N VAL A 88 -9.99 6.11 -8.80
CA VAL A 88 -11.00 6.61 -7.87
C VAL A 88 -11.27 8.09 -8.19
N PRO A 89 -12.43 8.48 -8.73
CA PRO A 89 -12.66 9.81 -9.29
C PRO A 89 -12.59 10.94 -8.25
N ILE A 90 -12.84 10.65 -6.98
CA ILE A 90 -12.78 11.64 -5.89
C ILE A 90 -11.33 11.98 -5.52
N ILE A 91 -10.43 11.00 -5.62
CA ILE A 91 -9.06 11.10 -5.09
C ILE A 91 -8.03 11.23 -6.24
N GLY A 92 -8.40 10.81 -7.45
CA GLY A 92 -7.54 10.88 -8.64
C GLY A 92 -6.38 9.89 -8.64
N ILE A 93 -6.45 8.84 -7.82
CA ILE A 93 -5.42 7.80 -7.71
C ILE A 93 -5.95 6.44 -8.15
N GLY A 94 -5.02 5.55 -8.50
CA GLY A 94 -5.32 4.18 -8.87
C GLY A 94 -6.01 3.40 -7.75
N LEU A 95 -7.00 2.58 -8.09
CA LEU A 95 -7.74 1.75 -7.14
C LEU A 95 -6.86 0.64 -6.54
N PHE A 96 -5.93 0.09 -7.31
CA PHE A 96 -5.13 -1.06 -6.91
C PHE A 96 -4.19 -0.77 -5.71
N PRO A 97 -3.45 0.36 -5.68
CA PRO A 97 -2.71 0.79 -4.49
C PRO A 97 -3.56 1.01 -3.24
N LEU A 98 -4.86 1.29 -3.35
CA LEU A 98 -5.76 1.34 -2.19
C LEU A 98 -6.24 -0.04 -1.78
N PHE A 99 -6.52 -0.89 -2.76
CA PHE A 99 -7.03 -2.23 -2.56
C PHE A 99 -6.06 -3.09 -1.75
N GLN A 100 -4.74 -2.92 -1.95
CA GLN A 100 -3.73 -3.64 -1.16
C GLN A 100 -3.91 -3.37 0.35
N TRP A 101 -4.18 -2.13 0.76
CA TRP A 101 -4.36 -1.77 2.17
C TRP A 101 -5.69 -2.23 2.73
N ILE A 102 -6.73 -2.30 1.91
CA ILE A 102 -8.05 -2.74 2.35
C ILE A 102 -8.13 -4.27 2.46
N VAL A 103 -7.41 -5.01 1.61
CA VAL A 103 -7.55 -6.46 1.49
C VAL A 103 -6.46 -7.25 2.20
N ILE A 104 -5.19 -6.84 2.10
CA ILE A 104 -4.08 -7.61 2.66
C ILE A 104 -4.12 -7.65 4.21
N PRO A 105 -4.28 -6.54 4.94
CA PRO A 105 -4.27 -6.57 6.41
C PRO A 105 -5.39 -7.43 7.02
N PRO A 106 -6.66 -7.38 6.54
CA PRO A 106 -7.69 -8.30 7.03
C PRO A 106 -7.42 -9.77 6.72
N ILE A 107 -6.89 -10.11 5.53
CA ILE A 107 -6.54 -11.49 5.20
C ILE A 107 -5.44 -12.00 6.13
N VAL A 108 -4.39 -11.19 6.36
CA VAL A 108 -3.30 -11.54 7.29
C VAL A 108 -3.83 -11.71 8.71
N TYR A 109 -4.72 -10.82 9.15
CA TYR A 109 -5.38 -10.94 10.45
C TYR A 109 -6.15 -12.26 10.61
N LEU A 110 -6.99 -12.61 9.63
CA LEU A 110 -7.76 -13.85 9.63
C LEU A 110 -6.85 -15.09 9.60
N ALA A 111 -5.78 -15.06 8.80
CA ALA A 111 -4.81 -16.14 8.73
C ALA A 111 -4.05 -16.34 10.05
N SER A 112 -3.67 -15.25 10.72
CA SER A 112 -3.01 -15.28 12.04
C SER A 112 -3.94 -15.83 13.13
N LYS A 113 -5.21 -15.42 13.13
CA LYS A 113 -6.20 -15.95 14.09
C LYS A 113 -6.40 -17.45 13.93
N LYS A 114 -6.55 -17.94 12.69
CA LYS A 114 -6.73 -19.36 12.41
C LYS A 114 -5.57 -20.22 12.90
N ARG A 115 -4.33 -19.71 12.83
CA ARG A 115 -3.14 -20.42 13.37
C ARG A 115 -3.11 -20.49 14.89
N ALA A 116 -3.67 -19.51 15.58
CA ALA A 116 -3.73 -19.51 17.05
C ALA A 116 -4.78 -20.49 17.60
N GLU A 117 -5.71 -20.95 16.76
CA GLU A 117 -6.77 -21.91 17.10
C GLU A 117 -6.37 -23.37 16.79
N GLN A 118 -5.21 -23.61 16.17
CA GLN A 118 -4.65 -24.94 15.85
C GLN A 118 -3.59 -25.36 16.87
#